data_AF-A0A0F9IH62-F1
#
_entry.id   AF-A0A0F9IH62-F1
#
_cell.length_a   1.000
_cell.length_b   1.000
_cell.length_c   1.000
_cell.angle_alpha   90.00
_cell.angle_beta   90.00
_cell.angle_gamma   90.00
#
_symmetry.space_group_name_H-M   'P 1'
#
loop_
_entity.id
_entity.type
_entity.pdbx_description
1 polymer ?
#
loop_
_entity_poly.entity_id
_entity_poly.type
_entity_poly.pdbx_seq_one_letter_code
_entity_poly.pdbx_strand_id
1 'polypeptide(L)'
;TLNRMTVLSKDSELKRAQFTQEILDSIRNAPAYCSFYSHVFSRIAALGLQMKAKRERLFEDEDWYSIENRQVLMRKIEKFIVKHTR
;
A
#
# COMPACT_ATOMS: atom_id res chain seq x y z
N THR A 1 18.17 7.54 -29.52
CA THR A 1 16.76 7.17 -29.19
C THR A 1 16.66 6.19 -28.02
N LEU A 2 17.53 5.18 -27.90
CA LEU A 2 17.58 4.28 -26.72
C LEU A 2 17.78 5.00 -25.37
N ASN A 3 18.64 6.02 -25.31
CA ASN A 3 18.98 6.70 -24.05
C ASN A 3 17.80 7.50 -23.44
N ARG A 4 16.78 7.84 -24.24
CA ARG A 4 15.60 8.59 -23.77
C ARG A 4 14.55 7.67 -23.14
N MET A 5 14.36 6.48 -23.71
CA MET A 5 13.42 5.48 -23.17
C MET A 5 13.93 4.91 -21.84
N THR A 6 15.25 4.73 -21.69
CA THR A 6 15.87 4.25 -20.45
C THR A 6 15.85 5.29 -19.33
N VAL A 7 15.91 6.59 -19.65
CA VAL A 7 15.75 7.67 -18.66
C VAL A 7 14.29 7.80 -18.23
N LEU A 8 13.34 7.77 -19.18
CA LEU A 8 11.91 7.81 -18.89
C LEU A 8 11.43 6.60 -18.06
N SER A 9 12.00 5.41 -18.28
CA SER A 9 11.67 4.22 -17.49
C SER A 9 12.18 4.35 -16.04
N LYS A 10 13.41 4.84 -15.85
CA LYS A 10 14.01 5.08 -14.52
C LYS A 10 13.26 6.14 -13.72
N ASP A 11 12.88 7.25 -14.35
CA ASP A 11 12.09 8.30 -13.70
C ASP A 11 10.71 7.78 -13.28
N SER A 12 10.10 6.92 -14.11
CA SER A 12 8.80 6.31 -13.82
C SER A 12 8.88 5.27 -12.70
N GLU A 13 9.97 4.52 -12.62
CA GLU A 13 10.26 3.61 -11.49
C GLU A 13 10.48 4.38 -10.18
N LEU A 14 11.28 5.45 -10.22
CA LEU A 14 11.55 6.29 -9.06
C LEU A 14 10.26 6.92 -8.51
N LYS A 15 9.43 7.50 -9.38
CA LYS A 15 8.14 8.09 -8.99
C LYS A 15 7.20 7.05 -8.39
N ARG A 16 7.15 5.83 -8.95
CA ARG A 16 6.35 4.73 -8.38
C ARG A 16 6.86 4.29 -7.01
N ALA A 17 8.16 4.22 -6.81
CA ALA A 17 8.76 3.89 -5.52
C ALA A 17 8.47 4.96 -4.47
N GLN A 18 8.63 6.24 -4.81
CA GLN A 18 8.30 7.38 -3.95
C GLN A 18 6.82 7.36 -3.55
N PHE A 19 5.92 7.23 -4.52
CA PHE A 19 4.48 7.17 -4.25
C PHE A 19 4.08 5.96 -3.41
N THR A 20 4.70 4.79 -3.64
CA THR A 20 4.51 3.60 -2.80
C THR A 20 4.92 3.86 -1.36
N GLN A 21 6.07 4.54 -1.16
CA GLN A 21 6.58 4.88 0.16
C GLN A 21 5.66 5.86 0.89
N GLU A 22 5.18 6.91 0.21
CA GLU A 22 4.20 7.86 0.75
C GLU A 22 2.92 7.19 1.24
N ILE A 23 2.42 6.20 0.50
CA ILE A 23 1.25 5.42 0.91
C ILE A 23 1.53 4.60 2.17
N LEU A 24 2.67 3.91 2.24
CA LEU A 24 3.06 3.13 3.42
C LEU A 24 3.21 4.01 4.66
N ASP A 25 3.83 5.19 4.50
CA ASP A 25 4.02 6.12 5.60
C ASP A 25 2.69 6.76 6.03
N SER A 26 1.78 7.03 5.09
CA SER A 26 0.43 7.44 5.42
C SER A 26 -0.30 6.37 6.25
N ILE A 27 -0.18 5.09 5.89
CA ILE A 27 -0.81 3.98 6.63
C ILE A 27 -0.22 3.83 8.04
N ARG A 28 1.11 3.93 8.18
CA ARG A 28 1.80 3.85 9.48
C ARG A 28 1.34 4.97 10.43
N ASN A 29 1.13 6.16 9.87
CA ASN A 29 0.71 7.37 10.58
C ASN A 29 -0.79 7.62 10.47
N ALA A 30 -1.61 6.54 10.42
CA ALA A 30 -3.07 6.64 10.37
C ALA A 30 -3.59 7.57 11.48
N PRO A 31 -4.41 8.59 11.14
CA PRO A 31 -4.97 9.50 12.13
C PRO A 31 -5.85 8.77 13.17
N ALA A 32 -5.78 9.19 14.44
CA ALA A 32 -6.53 8.56 15.53
C ALA A 32 -8.06 8.66 15.40
N TYR A 33 -8.57 9.64 14.62
CA TYR A 33 -10.00 9.85 14.42
C TYR A 33 -10.62 8.93 13.37
N CYS A 34 -9.82 8.15 12.63
CA CYS A 34 -10.31 7.24 11.61
C CYS A 34 -10.02 5.79 11.99
N SER A 35 -10.94 4.88 11.67
CA SER A 35 -10.65 3.44 11.83
C SER A 35 -9.44 3.08 10.97
N PHE A 36 -8.48 2.35 11.53
CA PHE A 36 -7.30 1.88 10.80
C PHE A 36 -7.67 1.16 9.50
N TYR A 37 -8.72 0.32 9.54
CA TYR A 37 -9.29 -0.35 8.36
C TYR A 37 -9.66 0.63 7.24
N SER A 38 -10.54 1.60 7.50
CA SER A 38 -11.03 2.53 6.47
C SER A 38 -9.89 3.36 5.88
N HIS A 39 -8.91 3.75 6.70
CA HIS A 39 -7.72 4.46 6.23
C HIS A 39 -6.89 3.60 5.27
N VAL A 40 -6.56 2.37 5.65
CA VAL A 40 -5.81 1.42 4.80
C VAL A 40 -6.57 1.12 3.51
N PHE A 41 -7.87 0.87 3.59
CA PHE A 41 -8.71 0.60 2.41
C PHE A 41 -8.69 1.78 1.43
N SER A 42 -8.87 3.01 1.93
CA SER A 42 -8.82 4.22 1.11
C SER A 42 -7.48 4.39 0.40
N ARG A 43 -6.37 4.13 1.10
CA ARG A 43 -5.02 4.18 0.52
C ARG A 43 -4.77 3.10 -0.52
N ILE A 44 -5.27 1.89 -0.31
CA ILE A 44 -5.20 0.80 -1.30
C ILE A 44 -6.06 1.10 -2.53
N ALA A 45 -7.22 1.73 -2.35
CA ALA A 45 -8.08 2.18 -3.44
C ALA A 45 -7.42 3.32 -4.25
N ALA A 46 -6.69 4.23 -3.60
CA ALA A 46 -5.91 5.27 -4.28
C ALA A 46 -4.80 4.69 -5.19
N LEU A 47 -4.32 3.48 -4.90
CA LEU A 47 -3.41 2.73 -5.76
C LEU A 47 -4.12 1.95 -6.88
N GLY A 48 -5.46 1.95 -6.94
CA GLY A 48 -6.24 1.10 -7.86
C GLY A 48 -6.16 -0.39 -7.53
N LEU A 49 -5.78 -0.76 -6.30
CA LEU A 49 -5.52 -2.14 -5.89
C LEU A 49 -6.69 -2.80 -5.15
N GLN A 50 -7.83 -2.12 -4.99
CA GLN A 50 -8.98 -2.58 -4.21
C GLN A 50 -9.52 -3.95 -4.69
N MET A 51 -9.55 -4.19 -6.00
CA MET A 51 -10.02 -5.48 -6.54
C MET A 51 -9.03 -6.61 -6.31
N LYS A 52 -7.73 -6.32 -6.36
CA LYS A 52 -6.66 -7.29 -6.05
C LYS A 52 -6.66 -7.61 -4.55
N ALA A 53 -6.82 -6.60 -3.71
CA ALA A 53 -6.91 -6.77 -2.26
C ALA A 53 -8.11 -7.64 -1.87
N LYS A 54 -9.27 -7.45 -2.54
CA LYS A 54 -10.43 -8.33 -2.39
C LYS A 54 -10.14 -9.76 -2.80
N ARG A 55 -9.54 -9.98 -3.98
CA ARG A 55 -9.19 -11.33 -4.47
C ARG A 55 -8.20 -12.05 -3.55
N GLU A 56 -7.25 -11.33 -2.98
CA GLU A 56 -6.26 -11.87 -2.03
C GLU A 56 -6.76 -11.88 -0.58
N ARG A 57 -8.05 -11.57 -0.36
CA ARG A 57 -8.68 -11.60 0.97
C ARG A 57 -7.89 -10.79 2.01
N LEU A 58 -7.26 -9.69 1.57
CA LEU A 58 -6.36 -8.89 2.39
C LEU A 58 -7.06 -8.41 3.67
N PHE A 59 -8.36 -8.14 3.55
CA PHE A 59 -9.22 -7.49 4.53
C PHE A 59 -10.10 -8.43 5.37
N GLU A 60 -10.05 -9.75 5.16
CA GLU A 60 -11.05 -10.67 5.74
C GLU A 60 -10.75 -11.18 7.15
N ASP A 61 -9.63 -10.79 7.78
CA ASP A 61 -9.30 -11.19 9.16
C ASP A 61 -9.84 -10.18 10.20
N GLU A 62 -10.27 -10.66 11.37
CA GLU A 62 -10.73 -9.84 12.52
C GLU A 62 -9.60 -9.01 13.18
N ASP A 63 -8.36 -9.19 12.72
CA ASP A 63 -7.13 -8.59 13.26
C ASP A 63 -7.06 -7.06 13.21
N TRP A 64 -7.95 -6.39 12.47
CA TRP A 64 -7.95 -4.92 12.33
C TRP A 64 -8.21 -4.17 13.64
N TYR A 65 -8.86 -4.81 14.61
CA TYR A 65 -9.20 -4.21 15.91
C TYR A 65 -8.20 -4.56 17.02
N SER A 66 -7.33 -5.54 16.80
CA SER A 66 -6.31 -5.95 17.78
C SER A 66 -5.03 -5.13 17.62
N ILE A 67 -4.71 -4.33 18.64
CA ILE A 67 -3.46 -3.54 18.69
C ILE A 67 -2.23 -4.46 18.66
N GLU A 68 -2.31 -5.64 19.28
CA GLU A 68 -1.24 -6.63 19.31
C GLU A 68 -0.94 -7.17 17.90
N ASN A 69 -1.96 -7.27 17.05
CA ASN A 69 -1.82 -7.76 15.68
C ASN A 69 -1.46 -6.66 14.68
N ARG A 70 -1.42 -5.38 15.10
CA ARG A 70 -1.12 -4.24 14.22
C ARG A 70 0.21 -4.39 13.47
N GLN A 71 1.25 -4.93 14.11
CA GLN A 71 2.53 -5.14 13.43
C GLN A 71 2.47 -6.23 12.34
N VAL A 72 1.77 -7.33 12.62
CA VAL A 72 1.57 -8.44 11.67
C VAL A 72 0.77 -7.94 10.46
N LEU A 73 -0.30 -7.20 10.75
CA LEU A 73 -1.16 -6.56 9.77
C LEU A 73 -0.39 -5.57 8.88
N MET A 74 0.46 -4.72 9.49
CA MET A 74 1.35 -3.82 8.75
C MET A 74 2.29 -4.59 7.82
N ARG A 75 2.90 -5.69 8.26
CA ARG A 75 3.75 -6.53 7.40
C ARG A 75 2.96 -7.17 6.25
N LYS A 76 1.71 -7.59 6.49
CA LYS A 76 0.80 -8.13 5.46
C LYS A 76 0.48 -7.08 4.40
N ILE A 77 0.13 -5.86 4.83
CA ILE A 77 -0.16 -4.71 3.95
C ILE A 77 1.08 -4.32 3.14
N GLU A 78 2.25 -4.22 3.79
CA GLU A 78 3.50 -3.84 3.13
C GLU A 78 3.89 -4.87 2.06
N LYS A 79 3.82 -6.16 2.36
CA LYS A 79 4.03 -7.24 1.38
C LYS A 79 3.05 -7.14 0.21
N PHE A 80 1.77 -6.88 0.48
CA PHE A 80 0.76 -6.75 -0.57
C PHE A 80 1.03 -5.56 -1.49
N ILE A 81 1.32 -4.38 -0.93
CA ILE A 81 1.60 -3.17 -1.70
C ILE A 81 2.85 -3.39 -2.56
N VAL A 82 3.95 -3.84 -1.97
CA VAL A 82 5.21 -4.10 -2.69
C VAL A 82 5.02 -5.11 -3.82
N LYS A 83 4.24 -6.17 -3.61
CA LYS A 83 3.93 -7.19 -4.64
C LYS A 83 3.21 -6.61 -5.86
N HIS A 84 2.39 -5.57 -5.68
CA HIS A 84 1.51 -5.05 -6.73
C HIS A 84 1.90 -3.69 -7.29
N THR A 85 2.91 -3.04 -6.73
CA THR A 85 3.45 -1.75 -7.21
C THR A 85 4.88 -1.81 -7.73
N ARG A 86 5.62 -2.91 -7.48
CA ARG A 86 6.92 -3.18 -8.10
C ARG A 86 6.81 -3.88 -9.44
#